data_AF-A0A094LNA0-F1
#
_entry.id   AF-A0A094LNA0-F1
#
_cell.length_a   1.000
_cell.length_b   1.000
_cell.length_c   1.000
_cell.angle_alpha   90.00
_cell.angle_beta   90.00
_cell.angle_gamma   90.00
#
_symmetry.space_group_name_H-M   'P 1'
#
loop_
_entity.id
_entity.type
_entity.pdbx_description
1 polymer ?
#
loop_
_entity_poly.entity_id
_entity_poly.type
_entity_poly.pdbx_seq_one_letter_code
_entity_poly.pdbx_strand_id
1 'polypeptide(L)'
;ASASEGPPPDDPPVCVSDSNRMFTLESLKAVWHGQKLDFFKSAHVGSIAPNPEVIQLDGQKRLRILDFARGKRPLILNFGSCT
;
A
#
# COMPACT_ATOMS: atom_id res chain seq x y z
N ALA A 1 1.87 -18.96 -28.89
CA ALA A 1 2.61 -18.54 -27.69
C ALA A 1 2.10 -17.16 -27.30
N SER A 2 1.31 -17.08 -26.23
CA SER A 2 1.03 -15.83 -25.52
C SER A 2 0.98 -16.19 -24.04
N ALA A 3 2.00 -15.75 -23.32
CA ALA A 3 2.09 -15.90 -21.87
C ALA A 3 1.14 -14.87 -21.24
N SER A 4 0.11 -15.34 -20.54
CA SER A 4 -0.68 -14.50 -19.63
C SER A 4 0.14 -14.27 -18.38
N GLU A 5 0.64 -13.05 -18.22
CA GLU A 5 1.28 -12.56 -17.00
C GLU A 5 0.26 -12.63 -15.86
N GLY A 6 0.52 -13.46 -14.86
CA GLY A 6 -0.34 -13.59 -13.68
C GLY A 6 -0.22 -12.35 -12.79
N PRO A 7 -1.29 -11.96 -12.06
CA PRO A 7 -1.23 -10.86 -11.12
C PRO A 7 -0.24 -11.17 -9.98
N PRO A 8 0.45 -10.15 -9.43
CA PRO A 8 1.44 -10.32 -8.37
C PRO A 8 0.83 -10.96 -7.10
N PRO A 9 1.53 -11.88 -6.44
CA PRO A 9 0.99 -12.66 -5.33
C PRO A 9 1.19 -11.93 -4.00
N ASP A 10 0.47 -10.84 -3.73
CA ASP A 10 0.48 -10.28 -2.37
C ASP A 10 -0.79 -9.53 -1.93
N ASP A 11 -1.74 -9.26 -2.82
CA ASP A 11 -3.04 -8.73 -2.41
C ASP A 11 -4.15 -9.75 -2.70
N PRO A 12 -4.83 -10.30 -1.67
CA PRO A 12 -6.04 -11.08 -1.93
C PRO A 12 -7.05 -10.16 -2.64
N PRO A 13 -7.80 -10.67 -3.63
CA PRO A 13 -8.86 -9.89 -4.23
C PRO A 13 -9.78 -9.41 -3.10
N VAL A 14 -9.99 -8.09 -3.01
CA VAL A 14 -10.93 -7.50 -2.05
C VAL A 14 -12.34 -7.85 -2.55
N CYS A 15 -12.74 -9.09 -2.28
CA CYS A 15 -14.07 -9.58 -2.53
C CYS A 15 -14.98 -8.99 -1.46
N VAL A 16 -15.57 -7.83 -1.75
CA VAL A 16 -16.68 -7.30 -0.96
C VAL A 16 -17.88 -8.19 -1.29
N SER A 17 -18.14 -9.19 -0.43
CA SER A 17 -19.25 -10.12 -0.62
C SER A 17 -20.59 -9.41 -0.46
N ASP A 18 -21.41 -9.48 -1.50
CA ASP A 18 -22.80 -9.04 -1.48
C ASP A 18 -23.57 -9.69 -0.32
N SER A 19 -24.08 -8.82 0.55
CA SER A 19 -25.32 -8.93 1.32
C SER A 19 -25.73 -10.33 1.83
N ASN A 20 -25.09 -10.80 2.93
CA ASN A 20 -25.66 -11.60 4.05
C ASN A 20 -24.66 -12.49 4.83
N ARG A 21 -23.35 -12.19 4.81
CA ARG A 21 -22.33 -12.89 5.62
C ARG A 21 -21.44 -11.95 6.44
N MET A 22 -22.05 -10.95 7.09
CA MET A 22 -21.36 -9.96 7.93
C MET A 22 -20.78 -10.52 9.24
N PHE A 23 -20.95 -11.82 9.54
CA PHE A 23 -20.44 -12.48 10.76
C PHE A 23 -19.72 -13.80 10.48
N THR A 24 -18.95 -13.87 9.40
CA THR A 24 -18.06 -15.02 9.16
C THR A 24 -16.72 -14.83 9.87
N LEU A 25 -16.06 -15.93 10.23
CA LEU A 25 -14.70 -15.87 10.80
C LEU A 25 -13.73 -15.23 9.80
N GLU A 26 -13.97 -15.42 8.51
CA GLU A 26 -13.24 -14.81 7.41
C GLU A 26 -13.40 -13.28 7.41
N SER A 27 -14.63 -12.76 7.54
CA SER A 27 -14.89 -11.32 7.68
C SER A 27 -14.21 -10.76 8.93
N LEU A 28 -14.29 -11.44 10.08
CA LEU A 28 -13.65 -10.99 11.32
C LEU A 28 -12.11 -11.02 11.20
N LYS A 29 -11.56 -12.05 10.56
CA LYS A 29 -10.12 -12.15 10.29
C LYS A 29 -9.66 -11.01 9.36
N ALA A 30 -10.45 -10.66 8.35
CA ALA A 30 -10.16 -9.54 7.47
C ALA A 30 -10.20 -8.20 8.21
N VAL A 31 -11.22 -7.97 9.05
CA VAL A 31 -11.33 -6.77 9.90
C VAL A 31 -10.16 -6.67 10.87
N TRP A 32 -9.82 -7.76 11.56
CA TRP A 32 -8.71 -7.79 12.50
C TRP A 32 -7.36 -7.60 11.80
N HIS A 33 -7.19 -8.18 10.61
CA HIS A 33 -6.00 -7.97 9.79
C HIS A 33 -5.88 -6.50 9.35
N GLY A 34 -6.97 -5.88 8.90
CA GLY A 34 -7.02 -4.45 8.57
C GLY A 34 -6.66 -3.58 9.77
N GLN A 35 -7.29 -3.83 10.93
CA GLN A 35 -7.02 -3.09 12.16
C GLN A 35 -5.57 -3.27 12.64
N LYS A 36 -5.02 -4.48 12.55
CA LYS A 36 -3.62 -4.77 12.89
C LYS A 36 -2.66 -4.02 11.97
N LEU A 37 -2.94 -3.97 10.66
CA LEU A 37 -2.14 -3.21 9.71
C LEU A 37 -2.26 -1.69 9.98
N ASP A 38 -3.43 -1.21 10.38
CA ASP A 38 -3.65 0.19 10.74
C ASP A 38 -2.80 0.64 11.94
N PHE A 39 -2.58 -0.24 12.91
CA PHE A 39 -1.65 0.05 14.03
C PHE A 39 -0.22 0.34 13.56
N PHE A 40 0.21 -0.23 12.44
CA PHE A 40 1.55 -0.02 11.89
C PHE A 40 1.63 1.16 10.90
N LYS A 41 0.53 1.87 10.62
CA LYS A 41 0.50 2.95 9.61
C LYS A 41 1.13 4.26 10.04
N SER A 42 1.14 4.56 11.35
CA SER A 42 1.50 5.89 11.81
C SER A 42 3.02 6.12 11.74
N ALA A 43 3.43 7.07 10.91
CA ALA A 43 4.80 7.58 10.89
C ALA A 43 5.01 8.58 12.04
N HIS A 44 6.18 8.55 12.68
CA HIS A 44 6.50 9.39 13.84
C HIS A 44 7.83 10.12 13.63
N VAL A 45 7.94 11.36 14.13
CA VAL A 45 9.18 12.15 14.05
C VAL A 45 10.28 11.45 14.87
N GLY A 46 11.48 11.36 14.31
CA GLY A 46 12.62 10.68 14.93
C GLY A 46 12.68 9.17 14.67
N SER A 47 11.60 8.58 14.18
CA SER A 47 11.58 7.19 13.71
C SER A 47 12.07 7.07 12.27
N ILE A 48 12.34 5.83 11.83
CA ILE A 48 12.68 5.53 10.43
C ILE A 48 11.49 5.91 9.53
N ALA A 49 11.77 6.65 8.46
CA ALA A 49 10.76 7.02 7.47
C ALA A 49 10.23 5.76 6.75
N PRO A 50 8.90 5.57 6.64
CA PRO A 50 8.34 4.49 5.84
C PRO A 50 8.83 4.55 4.39
N ASN A 51 8.99 3.38 3.76
CA ASN A 51 9.41 3.27 2.36
C ASN A 51 8.31 2.62 1.49
N PRO A 52 7.11 3.23 1.37
CA PRO A 52 6.03 2.68 0.57
C PRO A 52 6.31 2.82 -0.93
N GLU A 53 5.58 2.05 -1.73
CA GLU A 53 5.60 2.09 -3.19
C GLU A 53 4.92 3.36 -3.72
N VAL A 54 5.48 3.91 -4.79
CA VAL A 54 4.96 5.04 -5.55
C VAL A 54 5.08 4.74 -7.04
N ILE A 55 4.20 5.35 -7.84
CA ILE A 55 4.24 5.22 -9.30
C ILE A 55 4.84 6.50 -9.87
N GLN A 56 5.96 6.36 -10.58
CA GLN A 56 6.50 7.46 -11.39
C GLN A 56 5.61 7.64 -12.62
N LEU A 57 5.15 8.88 -12.85
CA LEU A 57 4.23 9.20 -13.93
C LEU A 57 4.82 8.89 -15.31
N ASP A 58 6.13 9.13 -15.47
CA ASP A 58 6.85 8.78 -16.68
C ASP A 58 7.07 7.25 -16.74
N GLY A 59 6.47 6.60 -17.72
CA GLY A 59 6.58 5.14 -17.93
C GLY A 59 5.87 4.26 -16.90
N GLN A 60 5.04 4.82 -16.02
CA GLN A 60 4.29 4.08 -14.97
C GLN A 60 5.16 3.12 -14.14
N LYS A 61 6.40 3.52 -13.87
CA LYS A 61 7.34 2.67 -13.14
C LYS A 61 7.03 2.68 -11.65
N ARG A 62 7.01 1.48 -11.07
CA ARG A 62 6.94 1.29 -9.61
C ARG A 62 8.30 1.58 -8.99
N LEU A 63 8.31 2.49 -8.03
CA LEU A 63 9.47 2.90 -7.23
C LEU A 63 9.06 2.95 -5.77
N ARG A 64 10.00 3.27 -4.87
CA ARG A 64 9.68 3.57 -3.47
C ARG A 64 10.10 4.98 -3.09
N ILE A 65 9.49 5.54 -2.04
CA ILE A 65 9.75 6.92 -1.61
C ILE A 65 11.24 7.20 -1.40
N LEU A 66 11.97 6.29 -0.77
CA LEU A 66 13.38 6.50 -0.43
C LEU A 66 14.32 6.39 -1.65
N ASP A 67 13.85 5.88 -2.79
CA ASP A 67 14.64 5.84 -4.04
C ASP A 67 14.90 7.27 -4.59
N PHE A 68 14.10 8.25 -4.15
CA PHE A 68 14.26 9.67 -4.50
C PHE A 68 15.21 10.43 -3.56
N ALA A 69 15.68 9.79 -2.47
CA ALA A 69 16.63 10.40 -1.55
C ALA A 69 18.02 10.53 -2.20
N ARG A 70 18.72 11.63 -1.90
CA ARG A 70 20.06 11.90 -2.47
C ARG A 70 21.09 12.10 -1.37
N GLY A 71 21.74 11.01 -0.98
CA GLY A 71 22.73 11.00 0.09
C GLY A 71 22.13 11.55 1.40
N LYS A 72 22.76 12.59 1.96
CA LYS A 72 22.30 13.25 3.21
C LYS A 72 21.36 14.43 2.99
N ARG A 73 21.01 14.77 1.75
CA ARG A 73 20.11 15.90 1.47
C ARG A 73 18.70 15.54 1.94
N PRO A 74 18.04 16.40 2.74
CA PRO A 74 16.66 16.18 3.14
C PRO A 74 15.74 16.03 1.91
N LEU A 75 14.90 15.00 1.93
CA LEU A 75 13.81 14.80 0.98
C LEU A 75 12.52 15.29 1.63
N ILE A 76 11.88 16.30 1.02
CA ILE A 76 10.61 16.86 1.49
C ILE A 76 9.49 16.27 0.64
N LEU A 77 8.45 15.75 1.30
CA LEU A 77 7.27 15.16 0.65
C LEU A 77 6.08 16.10 0.81
N ASN A 78 5.31 16.25 -0.27
CA ASN A 78 4.05 16.99 -0.27
C ASN A 78 2.99 16.10 -0.93
N PHE A 79 1.98 15.71 -0.16
CA PHE A 79 0.89 14.86 -0.62
C PHE A 79 -0.34 15.73 -0.88
N GLY A 80 -0.98 15.54 -2.04
CA GLY A 80 -2.18 16.27 -2.40
C GLY A 80 -2.83 15.72 -3.67
N SER A 81 -4.03 16.22 -3.96
CA SER A 81 -4.79 15.91 -5.18
C SER A 81 -5.47 17.18 -5.69
N CYS A 82 -5.80 17.22 -6.98
CA CYS A 82 -6.73 18.21 -7.50
C CYS A 82 -8.17 17.87 -7.04
N THR A 83 -9.01 18.90 -6.95
CA THR A 83 -10.48 18.78 -6.77
C THR A 83 -11.19 19.18 -8.04
#